data_AF-A0A3M1L2F8-F1
#
_entry.id   AF-A0A3M1L2F8-F1
#
_cell.length_a   1.000
_cell.length_b   1.000
_cell.length_c   1.000
_cell.angle_alpha   90.00
_cell.angle_beta   90.00
_cell.angle_gamma   90.00
#
_symmetry.space_group_name_H-M   'P 1'
#
loop_
_entity.id
_entity.type
_entity.pdbx_description
1 polymer ?
#
loop_
_entity_poly.entity_id
_entity_poly.type
_entity_poly.pdbx_seq_one_letter_code
_entity_poly.pdbx_strand_id
1 'polypeptide(L)' 'MLEYLIRRLIGLIPLLLGITFISFLVIHMAPGSPIDLLTDMNPDASPELRERLEQHWGLDKPYHVQYWIWLKRVAVG' A
#
# COMPACT_ATOMS: atom_id res chain seq x y z
N MET A 1 -11.58 26.38 21.39
CA MET A 1 -12.13 25.66 20.21
C MET A 1 -11.03 25.18 19.26
N LEU A 2 -10.13 26.05 18.78
CA LEU A 2 -9.05 25.63 17.85
C LEU A 2 -8.09 24.59 18.46
N GLU A 3 -7.66 24.78 19.71
CA GLU A 3 -6.79 23.82 20.42
C GLU A 3 -7.45 22.43 20.59
N TYR A 4 -8.74 22.41 20.89
CA TYR A 4 -9.53 21.17 20.96
C TYR A 4 -9.61 20.48 19.59
N LEU A 5 -9.81 21.25 18.51
CA LEU A 5 -9.83 20.72 17.15
C LEU A 5 -8.47 20.13 16.76
N ILE A 6 -7.37 20.81 17.08
CA ILE A 6 -6.00 20.32 16.81
C ILE A 6 -5.71 19.04 17.59
N ARG A 7 -6.01 19.00 18.90
CA ARG A 7 -5.85 17.76 19.71
C ARG A 7 -6.68 16.61 19.13
N ARG A 8 -7.91 16.89 18.70
CA ARG A 8 -8.78 15.88 18.09
C ARG A 8 -8.23 15.37 16.75
N LEU A 9 -7.71 16.26 15.90
CA LEU A 9 -7.09 15.88 14.63
C LEU A 9 -5.81 15.05 14.84
N ILE A 10 -4.96 15.45 15.79
CA ILE A 10 -3.75 14.67 16.13
C ILE A 10 -4.13 13.27 16.64
N GLY A 11 -5.20 13.15 17.44
CA GLY A 11 -5.70 11.86 17.90
C GLY A 11 -6.28 10.97 16.79
N LEU A 12 -6.74 11.55 15.67
CA LEU A 12 -7.23 10.79 14.52
C LEU A 12 -6.10 10.18 13.69
N ILE A 13 -4.92 10.82 13.64
CA ILE A 13 -3.76 10.32 12.89
C ILE A 13 -3.38 8.88 13.30
N PRO A 14 -3.12 8.54 14.57
CA PRO A 14 -2.77 7.17 14.96
C PRO A 14 -3.91 6.18 14.73
N LEU A 15 -5.17 6.62 14.86
CA LEU A 15 -6.32 5.77 14.56
C LEU A 15 -6.37 5.40 13.07
N LEU A 16 -6.22 6.40 12.19
CA LEU A 16 -6.18 6.20 10.74
C LEU A 16 -5.00 5.32 10.35
N LEU A 17 -3.80 5.61 10.88
CA LEU A 17 -2.61 4.79 10.65
C LEU A 17 -2.81 3.34 11.11
N GLY A 18 -3.46 3.13 12.25
CA GLY A 18 -3.77 1.78 12.74
C GLY A 18 -4.70 1.03 11.80
N ILE A 19 -5.79 1.66 11.35
CA ILE A 19 -6.74 1.06 10.41
C ILE A 19 -6.05 0.75 9.09
N THR A 20 -5.31 1.70 8.51
CA THR A 20 -4.63 1.50 7.23
C THR A 20 -3.53 0.45 7.32
N PHE A 21 -2.81 0.37 8.44
CA PHE A 21 -1.81 -0.66 8.67
C PHE A 21 -2.43 -2.06 8.74
N ILE A 22 -3.55 -2.21 9.46
CA ILE A 22 -4.29 -3.47 9.51
C ILE A 22 -4.79 -3.84 8.11
N SER A 23 -5.38 -2.90 7.38
CA SER A 23 -5.82 -3.14 5.99
C SER A 23 -4.68 -3.59 5.08
N PHE A 24 -3.51 -2.94 5.20
CA PHE A 24 -2.31 -3.31 4.45
C PHE A 24 -1.85 -4.73 4.79
N LEU A 25 -1.82 -5.10 6.07
CA LEU A 25 -1.45 -6.46 6.49
C LEU A 25 -2.42 -7.51 5.96
N VAL A 26 -3.73 -7.26 6.04
CA VAL A 26 -4.76 -8.19 5.54
C VAL A 26 -4.58 -8.44 4.04
N ILE A 27 -4.30 -7.39 3.26
CA ILE A 27 -4.05 -7.52 1.82
C ILE A 27 -2.78 -8.33 1.55
N HIS A 28 -1.71 -8.13 2.32
CA HIS A 28 -0.45 -8.87 2.16
C HIS A 28 -0.51 -10.31 2.65
N MET A 29 -1.47 -10.64 3.51
CA MET A 29 -1.76 -12.01 3.93
C MET A 29 -2.62 -12.76 2.91
N ALA A 30 -3.27 -12.07 1.98
CA ALA A 30 -3.99 -12.73 0.90
C ALA A 30 -3.00 -13.48 0.00
N PRO A 31 -3.31 -14.71 -0.42
CA PRO A 31 -2.46 -15.45 -1.33
C PRO A 31 -2.46 -14.79 -2.72
N GLY A 32 -1.28 -14.51 -3.25
CA GLY A 32 -1.07 -13.86 -4.55
C GLY A 32 -0.66 -12.39 -4.44
N SER A 33 0.16 -11.93 -5.37
CA SER A 33 0.52 -10.53 -5.56
C SER A 33 -0.56 -9.79 -6.36
N PRO A 34 -0.81 -8.49 -6.10
CA PRO A 34 -1.67 -7.67 -6.96
C PRO A 34 -1.25 -7.70 -8.43
N ILE A 35 0.04 -7.97 -8.70
CA ILE A 35 0.59 -8.10 -10.04
C ILE A 35 0.34 -9.49 -10.62
N ASP A 36 0.27 -10.54 -9.80
CA ASP A 36 -0.08 -11.90 -10.25
C ASP A 36 -1.44 -11.91 -10.94
N LEU A 37 -2.43 -11.23 -10.34
CA LEU A 37 -3.77 -11.07 -10.94
C LEU A 37 -3.73 -10.37 -12.31
N LEU A 38 -2.80 -9.42 -12.51
CA LEU A 38 -2.67 -8.67 -13.76
C LEU A 38 -1.87 -9.45 -14.81
N THR A 39 -0.88 -10.24 -14.39
CA THR A 39 -0.01 -10.99 -15.30
C THR A 39 -0.57 -12.37 -15.66
N ASP A 40 -1.20 -13.07 -14.72
CA ASP A 40 -1.76 -14.41 -14.96
C ASP A 40 -2.97 -14.38 -15.90
N MET A 41 -3.68 -13.24 -15.94
CA MET A 41 -4.79 -13.02 -16.88
C MET A 41 -4.33 -12.60 -18.28
N ASN A 42 -3.04 -12.32 -18.49
CA ASN A 42 -2.51 -11.87 -19.77
C ASN A 42 -1.43 -12.84 -20.30
N PRO A 43 -1.74 -13.66 -21.32
CA PRO A 43 -0.79 -14.63 -21.89
C PRO A 43 0.49 -14.00 -22.48
N ASP A 44 0.46 -12.70 -22.81
CA ASP A 44 1.61 -11.93 -23.31
C ASP A 44 2.41 -11.25 -22.18
N ALA A 45 2.06 -11.47 -20.91
CA ALA A 45 2.81 -10.95 -19.78
C ALA A 45 4.19 -11.60 -19.72
N SER A 46 5.12 -11.00 -20.45
CA SER A 46 6.53 -11.39 -20.42
C SER A 46 7.07 -11.26 -18.99
N PRO A 47 7.93 -12.19 -18.53
CA PRO A 47 8.56 -12.10 -17.20
C PRO A 47 9.21 -10.73 -16.92
N GLU A 48 9.75 -10.09 -17.96
CA GLU A 48 10.32 -8.74 -17.88
C GLU A 48 9.27 -7.66 -17.56
N LEU A 49 8.04 -7.79 -18.08
CA LEU A 49 6.96 -6.85 -17.77
C LEU A 49 6.56 -6.97 -16.31
N ARG A 50 6.50 -8.21 -15.79
CA ARG A 50 6.22 -8.46 -14.37
C ARG A 50 7.26 -7.80 -13.48
N GLU A 51 8.54 -8.03 -13.73
CA GLU A 51 9.63 -7.45 -12.93
C GLU A 51 9.61 -5.92 -12.97
N ARG A 52 9.37 -5.31 -14.14
CA ARG A 52 9.22 -3.86 -14.27
C ARG A 52 8.04 -3.33 -13.46
N LEU A 53 6.92 -4.04 -13.45
CA LEU A 53 5.75 -3.66 -12.66
C LEU A 53 6.04 -3.83 -11.16
N GLU A 54 6.67 -4.91 -10.73
CA GLU A 54 7.06 -5.12 -9.33
C GLU A 54 7.95 -3.96 -8.83
N GLN A 55 8.95 -3.57 -9.61
CA GLN A 55 9.82 -2.42 -9.31
C GLN A 55 9.07 -1.09 -9.33
N HIS A 56 8.18 -0.86 -10.30
CA HIS A 56 7.42 0.38 -10.42
C HIS A 56 6.43 0.58 -9.26
N TRP A 57 5.85 -0.52 -8.77
CA TRP A 57 4.93 -0.51 -7.63
C TRP A 57 5.67 -0.62 -6.29
N GLY A 58 6.97 -0.90 -6.30
CA GLY A 58 7.81 -1.02 -5.11
C GLY A 58 7.62 -2.33 -4.36
N LEU A 59 7.03 -3.35 -5.00
CA LEU A 59 6.77 -4.66 -4.40
C LEU A 59 8.06 -5.47 -4.15
N ASP A 60 9.17 -5.04 -4.76
CA ASP A 60 10.53 -5.53 -4.51
C ASP A 60 11.08 -5.14 -3.13
N LYS A 61 10.44 -4.21 -2.42
CA LYS A 61 10.97 -3.61 -1.19
C LYS A 61 10.46 -4.31 0.07
N PRO A 62 11.12 -4.17 1.23
CA PRO A 62 10.59 -4.66 2.50
C PRO A 62 9.20 -4.09 2.81
N TYR A 63 8.35 -4.87 3.49
CA TYR A 63 6.94 -4.50 3.75
C TYR A 63 6.74 -3.14 4.43
N HIS A 64 7.64 -2.74 5.32
CA HIS A 64 7.56 -1.42 5.95
C HIS A 64 7.78 -0.28 4.94
N VAL A 65 8.64 -0.47 3.94
CA VAL A 65 8.86 0.50 2.85
C VAL A 65 7.64 0.53 1.92
N GLN A 66 7.09 -0.63 1.57
CA GLN A 66 5.88 -0.74 0.77
C GLN A 66 4.71 -0.01 1.42
N TYR A 67 4.53 -0.16 2.74
CA TYR A 67 3.52 0.54 3.50
C TYR A 67 3.67 2.07 3.39
N TRP A 68 4.89 2.61 3.54
CA TRP A 68 5.13 4.05 3.40
C TRP A 68 4.89 4.57 1.99
N ILE A 69 5.30 3.81 0.96
CA ILE A 69 5.04 4.16 -0.45
C ILE A 69 3.54 4.18 -0.71
N TRP A 70 2.82 3.15 -0.27
CA TRP A 70 1.37 3.04 -0.41
C TRP A 70 0.65 4.16 0.35
N LEU A 71 1.01 4.41 1.61
CA LEU A 71 0.42 5.46 2.45
C LEU A 71 0.63 6.84 1.83
N LYS A 72 1.81 7.13 1.29
CA LYS A 72 2.09 8.39 0.58
C LYS A 72 1.21 8.54 -0.67
N ARG A 73 1.06 7.47 -1.47
CA ARG A 73 0.17 7.49 -2.65
C ARG A 73 -1.29 7.72 -2.27
N VAL A 74 -1.76 7.15 -1.16
CA VAL A 74 -3.11 7.38 -0.64
C VAL A 74 -3.28 8.80 -0.10
N ALA A 75 -2.30 9.33 0.61
CA ALA A 75 -2.37 10.67 1.20
C ALA A 75 -2.22 11.82 0.18
N VAL A 76 -1.52 11.56 -0.93
CA VAL A 76 -1.28 12.51 -2.03
C VAL A 76 -2.22 12.24 -3.23
N GLY A 77 -3.12 11.26 -3.09
CA GLY A 77 -4.06 10.82 -4.13
C GLY A 77 -4.90 11.94 -4.72
#